data_AF-A0A562BW97-F1
#
_entry.id   AF-A0A562BW97-F1
#
_cell.length_a   1.000
_cell.length_b   1.000
_cell.length_c   1.000
_cell.angle_alpha   90.00
_cell.angle_beta   90.00
_cell.angle_gamma   90.00
#
_symmetry.space_group_name_H-M   'P 1'
#
loop_
_entity.id
_entity.type
_entity.pdbx_description
1 polymer ?
#
loop_
_entity_poly.entity_id
_entity_poly.type
_entity_poly.pdbx_seq_one_letter_code
_entity_poly.pdbx_strand_id
1 'polypeptide(L)'
;MSGGRHRRHAACAGLRQGRRRVPRGTPGGGAQTARPIARGRRQRGYTLLEIMVAFAVLGVALVLLLGTLSGGVRQVRWAADSARAALHARSLLDVVGVGEPLEPGLREGGFEDGRYRWVLQVEPYVDPARLPDEPVDPFGPRLMHLVLQVQWGEGGPRERLRLETLRLVQPDAAWGSG
;
A
#
# COMPACT_ATOMS: atom_id res chain seq x y z
N MET A 1 -41.27 -41.04 14.49
CA MET A 1 -41.87 -42.21 15.17
C MET A 1 -40.80 -42.83 16.04
N SER A 2 -41.14 -43.05 17.32
CA SER A 2 -40.69 -44.13 18.24
C SER A 2 -39.18 -44.42 18.34
N GLY A 3 -38.54 -44.45 19.51
CA GLY A 3 -39.04 -44.66 20.86
C GLY A 3 -37.92 -45.33 21.67
N GLY A 4 -38.07 -45.40 22.99
CA GLY A 4 -37.17 -46.21 23.81
C GLY A 4 -36.96 -45.73 25.25
N ARG A 5 -38.05 -45.55 26.00
CA ARG A 5 -38.01 -45.44 27.47
C ARG A 5 -37.94 -46.85 28.07
N HIS A 6 -36.99 -47.10 28.96
CA HIS A 6 -37.02 -48.21 29.92
C HIS A 6 -37.34 -47.63 31.32
N ARG A 7 -38.57 -47.79 31.82
CA ARG A 7 -39.03 -48.78 32.84
C ARG A 7 -38.19 -48.71 34.13
N ARG A 8 -38.61 -47.98 35.17
CA ARG A 8 -39.55 -48.33 36.28
C ARG A 8 -39.29 -49.71 36.93
N HIS A 9 -38.88 -49.72 38.19
CA HIS A 9 -39.19 -50.67 39.28
C HIS A 9 -38.88 -49.93 40.60
N ALA A 10 -39.83 -49.47 41.44
CA ALA A 10 -40.74 -50.20 42.32
C ALA A 10 -40.04 -51.17 43.27
N ALA A 11 -39.97 -50.85 44.57
CA ALA A 11 -40.41 -51.73 45.66
C ALA A 11 -40.19 -51.09 47.05
N CYS A 12 -41.25 -51.17 47.85
CA CYS A 12 -41.35 -50.81 49.25
C CYS A 12 -40.77 -51.88 50.20
N ALA A 13 -40.62 -51.45 51.46
CA ALA A 13 -40.96 -52.18 52.69
C ALA A 13 -39.90 -53.07 53.38
N GLY A 14 -39.87 -52.97 54.71
CA GLY A 14 -39.21 -53.89 55.64
C GLY A 14 -38.35 -53.16 56.68
N LEU A 15 -38.93 -52.63 57.77
CA LEU A 15 -39.15 -53.29 59.07
C LEU A 15 -37.90 -53.47 59.96
N ARG A 16 -38.08 -52.93 61.19
CA ARG A 16 -37.71 -53.49 62.51
C ARG A 16 -36.26 -53.41 63.02
N GLN A 17 -36.14 -52.58 64.05
CA GLN A 17 -35.66 -52.89 65.41
C GLN A 17 -34.29 -53.57 65.55
N GLY A 18 -33.33 -52.79 66.03
CA GLY A 18 -32.11 -53.27 66.68
C GLY A 18 -31.66 -52.30 67.78
N ARG A 19 -32.30 -52.35 68.96
CA ARG A 19 -31.77 -51.77 70.20
C ARG A 19 -30.53 -52.58 70.61
N ARG A 20 -29.31 -52.04 70.53
CA ARG A 20 -28.17 -52.44 71.41
C ARG A 20 -27.15 -51.32 71.61
N ARG A 21 -27.04 -50.92 72.89
CA ARG A 21 -25.85 -50.59 73.70
C ARG A 21 -24.87 -49.50 73.22
N VAL A 22 -24.72 -48.51 74.11
CA VAL A 22 -23.58 -47.58 74.24
C VAL A 22 -22.32 -48.34 74.69
N PRO A 23 -21.14 -47.99 74.17
CA PRO A 23 -20.03 -47.64 75.05
C PRO A 23 -19.43 -46.27 74.71
N ARG A 24 -19.00 -45.57 75.77
CA ARG A 24 -18.22 -44.34 75.74
C ARG A 24 -16.86 -44.58 75.07
N GLY A 25 -16.48 -43.69 74.16
CA GLY A 25 -15.15 -43.64 73.55
C GLY A 25 -14.82 -42.22 73.08
N THR A 26 -13.88 -41.60 73.80
CA THR A 26 -12.86 -40.59 73.42
C THR A 26 -13.22 -39.30 72.65
N PRO A 27 -12.68 -38.13 73.07
CA PRO A 27 -12.91 -36.85 72.41
C PRO A 27 -12.07 -36.75 71.14
N GLY A 28 -12.73 -36.87 69.98
CA GLY A 28 -12.10 -36.76 68.67
C GLY A 28 -12.60 -35.52 67.93
N GLY A 29 -11.68 -34.59 67.68
CA GLY A 29 -11.67 -33.74 66.49
C GLY A 29 -12.84 -32.76 66.36
N GLY A 30 -12.71 -31.58 66.97
CA GLY A 30 -13.45 -30.40 66.54
C GLY A 30 -13.18 -30.16 65.05
N ALA A 31 -14.17 -30.46 64.22
CA ALA A 31 -14.20 -30.11 62.82
C ALA A 31 -14.19 -28.59 62.69
N GLN A 32 -12.99 -28.00 62.65
CA GLN A 32 -12.79 -26.63 62.23
C GLN A 32 -13.06 -26.58 60.73
N THR A 33 -14.30 -26.27 60.41
CA THR A 33 -14.71 -25.82 59.09
C THR A 33 -13.91 -24.57 58.76
N ALA A 34 -12.81 -24.74 58.02
CA ALA A 34 -12.06 -23.63 57.45
C ALA A 34 -13.02 -22.88 56.50
N ARG A 35 -13.60 -21.78 57.00
CA ARG A 35 -14.41 -20.86 56.21
C ARG A 35 -13.57 -20.42 55.00
N PRO A 36 -14.11 -20.46 53.77
CA PRO A 36 -13.43 -19.81 52.66
C PRO A 36 -13.31 -18.32 53.01
N ILE A 37 -12.08 -17.86 53.18
CA ILE A 37 -11.77 -16.44 53.29
C ILE A 37 -12.32 -15.79 52.03
N ALA A 38 -13.37 -14.97 52.19
CA ALA A 38 -13.94 -14.20 51.11
C ALA A 38 -12.81 -13.41 50.47
N ARG A 39 -12.44 -13.76 49.23
CA ARG A 39 -11.52 -12.96 48.44
C ARG A 39 -12.18 -11.61 48.26
N GLY A 40 -11.71 -10.62 49.03
CA GLY A 40 -12.12 -9.23 48.88
C GLY A 40 -12.05 -8.91 47.40
N ARG A 41 -13.19 -8.57 46.81
CA ARG A 41 -13.25 -8.01 45.45
C ARG A 41 -12.38 -6.77 45.56
N ARG A 42 -11.15 -6.84 45.03
CA ARG A 42 -10.30 -5.66 44.87
C ARG A 42 -11.16 -4.66 44.13
N GLN A 43 -11.58 -3.62 44.83
CA GLN A 43 -12.31 -2.53 44.24
C GLN A 43 -11.43 -2.05 43.10
N ARG A 44 -11.86 -2.33 41.87
CA ARG A 44 -11.31 -1.70 40.67
C ARG A 44 -11.86 -0.29 40.70
N GLY A 45 -11.32 0.51 41.61
CA GLY A 45 -11.54 1.94 41.57
C GLY A 45 -11.13 2.39 40.18
N TYR A 46 -12.03 3.07 39.48
CA TYR A 46 -11.75 3.81 38.26
C TYR A 46 -10.52 4.67 38.53
N THR A 47 -9.35 4.16 38.17
CA THR A 47 -8.12 4.85 38.52
C THR A 47 -8.03 6.08 37.62
N LEU A 48 -7.71 7.24 38.19
CA LEU A 48 -7.32 8.42 37.40
C LEU A 48 -6.23 8.05 36.37
N LEU A 49 -5.38 7.07 36.73
CA LEU A 49 -4.39 6.48 35.86
C LEU A 49 -4.99 5.89 34.56
N GLU A 50 -6.16 5.26 34.60
CA GLU A 50 -6.80 4.71 33.39
C GLU A 50 -7.25 5.82 32.44
N ILE A 51 -7.81 6.90 32.98
CA ILE A 51 -8.17 8.08 32.18
C ILE A 51 -6.90 8.75 31.61
N MET A 52 -5.84 8.86 32.40
CA MET A 52 -4.55 9.40 31.94
C MET A 52 -3.92 8.55 30.84
N VAL A 53 -3.92 7.23 30.99
CA VAL A 53 -3.42 6.29 29.97
C VAL A 53 -4.29 6.34 28.73
N ALA A 54 -5.62 6.41 28.86
CA ALA A 54 -6.53 6.54 27.73
C ALA A 54 -6.26 7.82 26.93
N PHE A 55 -6.09 8.97 27.61
CA PHE A 55 -5.74 10.21 26.94
C PHE A 55 -4.34 10.17 26.32
N ALA A 56 -3.36 9.54 26.98
CA ALA A 56 -2.02 9.37 26.42
C ALA A 56 -2.04 8.54 25.12
N VAL A 57 -2.74 7.40 25.13
CA VAL A 57 -2.90 6.54 23.95
C VAL A 57 -3.69 7.26 22.86
N LEU A 58 -4.77 7.96 23.22
CA LEU A 58 -5.56 8.77 22.28
C LEU A 58 -4.70 9.86 21.62
N GLY A 59 -3.88 10.55 22.40
CA GLY A 59 -2.97 11.58 21.90
C GLY A 59 -1.96 11.00 20.90
N VAL A 60 -1.32 9.88 21.23
CA VAL A 60 -0.41 9.18 20.33
C VAL A 60 -1.13 8.73 19.05
N ALA A 61 -2.32 8.13 19.18
CA ALA A 61 -3.11 7.68 18.04
C ALA A 61 -3.47 8.84 17.10
N LEU A 62 -3.86 10.00 17.65
CA LEU A 62 -4.18 11.18 16.85
C LEU A 62 -2.94 11.75 16.14
N VAL A 63 -1.79 11.79 16.80
CA VAL A 63 -0.53 12.23 16.17
C VAL A 63 -0.16 11.32 15.00
N LEU A 64 -0.26 9.99 15.17
CA LEU A 64 -0.02 9.03 14.09
C LEU A 64 -1.02 9.21 12.94
N LEU A 65 -2.31 9.38 13.26
CA LEU A 65 -3.35 9.63 12.27
C LEU A 65 -3.05 10.91 11.47
N LEU A 66 -2.78 12.02 12.15
CA LEU A 66 -2.53 13.30 11.48
C LEU A 66 -1.24 13.25 10.62
N GLY A 67 -0.22 12.51 11.08
CA GLY A 67 0.98 12.23 10.31
C GLY A 67 0.71 11.47 9.01
N THR A 68 -0.10 10.41 9.07
CA THR A 68 -0.46 9.63 7.86
C THR A 68 -1.31 10.43 6.88
N LEU A 69 -2.29 11.21 7.36
CA LEU A 69 -3.09 12.11 6.52
C LEU A 69 -2.23 13.17 5.84
N SER A 70 -1.32 13.80 6.60
CA SER A 70 -0.42 14.83 6.07
C SER A 70 0.50 14.27 4.98
N GLY A 71 1.01 13.04 5.16
CA GLY A 71 1.77 12.33 4.13
C GLY A 71 0.93 12.05 2.89
N GLY A 72 -0.33 11.61 3.07
CA GLY A 72 -1.26 11.34 1.96
C GLY A 72 -1.55 12.56 1.10
N VAL A 73 -1.76 13.74 1.70
CA VAL A 73 -2.00 14.99 0.94
C VAL A 73 -0.78 15.36 0.08
N ARG A 74 0.43 15.24 0.62
CA ARG A 74 1.66 15.50 -0.15
C ARG A 74 1.82 14.51 -1.30
N GLN A 75 1.46 13.25 -1.07
CA GLN A 75 1.50 12.21 -2.11
C GLN A 75 0.54 12.50 -3.26
N VAL A 76 -0.68 12.94 -2.97
CA VAL A 76 -1.68 13.30 -3.98
C VAL A 76 -1.20 14.48 -4.84
N ARG A 77 -0.63 15.52 -4.20
CA ARG A 77 -0.07 16.67 -4.94
C ARG A 77 1.03 16.24 -5.92
N TRP A 78 1.95 15.41 -5.45
CA TRP A 78 3.03 14.89 -6.28
C TRP A 78 2.51 14.06 -7.47
N ALA A 79 1.54 13.18 -7.23
CA ALA A 79 0.92 12.39 -8.28
C ALA A 79 0.19 13.27 -9.31
N ALA A 80 -0.44 14.36 -8.88
CA ALA A 80 -1.10 15.30 -9.79
C ALA A 80 -0.08 16.05 -10.67
N ASP A 81 1.05 16.50 -10.09
CA ASP A 81 2.09 17.19 -10.84
C ASP A 81 2.78 16.26 -11.86
N SER A 82 3.07 15.02 -11.48
CA SER A 82 3.67 14.04 -12.39
C SER A 82 2.72 13.64 -13.51
N ALA A 83 1.42 13.46 -13.23
CA ALA A 83 0.42 13.19 -14.25
C ALA A 83 0.31 14.35 -15.25
N ARG A 84 0.32 15.59 -14.78
CA ARG A 84 0.28 16.77 -15.65
C ARG A 84 1.56 16.89 -16.49
N ALA A 85 2.73 16.65 -15.91
CA ALA A 85 3.98 16.58 -16.65
C ALA A 85 3.94 15.50 -17.75
N ALA A 86 3.37 14.33 -17.45
CA ALA A 86 3.24 13.24 -18.42
C ALA A 86 2.30 13.60 -19.57
N LEU A 87 1.19 14.30 -19.31
CA LEU A 87 0.28 14.77 -20.36
C LEU A 87 0.97 15.78 -21.29
N HIS A 88 1.69 16.76 -20.71
CA HIS A 88 2.47 17.72 -21.51
C HIS A 88 3.55 17.03 -22.33
N ALA A 89 4.27 16.09 -21.72
CA ALA A 89 5.32 15.34 -22.38
C ALA A 89 4.76 14.50 -23.54
N ARG A 90 3.63 13.83 -23.33
CA ARG A 90 2.96 13.03 -24.35
C ARG A 90 2.49 13.91 -25.50
N SER A 91 1.83 15.02 -25.19
CA SER A 91 1.38 15.97 -26.19
C SER A 91 2.55 16.45 -27.05
N LEU A 92 3.68 16.83 -26.43
CA LEU A 92 4.87 17.26 -27.17
C LEU A 92 5.37 16.16 -28.11
N LEU A 93 5.52 14.93 -27.61
CA LEU A 93 5.97 13.80 -28.43
C LEU A 93 4.98 13.46 -29.56
N ASP A 94 3.68 13.70 -29.39
CA ASP A 94 2.68 13.45 -30.42
C ASP A 94 2.78 14.46 -31.57
N VAL A 95 3.12 15.73 -31.31
CA VAL A 95 3.28 16.76 -32.36
C VAL A 95 4.67 16.78 -32.97
N VAL A 96 5.70 16.34 -32.24
CA VAL A 96 7.08 16.33 -32.73
C VAL A 96 7.21 15.42 -33.97
N GLY A 97 7.75 15.97 -35.06
CA GLY A 97 7.90 15.26 -36.33
C GLY A 97 6.60 15.14 -37.14
N VAL A 98 5.56 15.90 -36.78
CA VAL A 98 4.33 16.06 -37.58
C VAL A 98 4.42 17.38 -38.34
N GLY A 99 4.27 17.33 -39.66
CA GLY A 99 4.35 18.51 -40.54
C GLY A 99 5.78 18.92 -40.92
N GLU A 100 6.74 18.74 -40.02
CA GLU A 100 8.17 18.95 -40.28
C GLU A 100 8.98 17.66 -40.09
N PRO A 101 10.03 17.43 -40.90
CA PRO A 101 10.94 16.31 -40.70
C PRO A 101 11.55 16.33 -39.30
N LEU A 102 11.61 15.16 -38.67
CA LEU A 102 12.27 15.02 -37.38
C LEU A 102 13.79 14.98 -37.58
N GLU A 103 14.46 16.08 -37.25
CA GLU A 103 15.92 16.17 -37.34
C GLU A 103 16.61 15.89 -36.00
N PRO A 104 17.82 15.30 -36.01
CA PRO A 104 18.65 15.16 -34.82
C PRO A 104 18.97 16.52 -34.18
N GLY A 105 19.02 16.55 -32.85
CA GLY A 105 19.39 17.76 -32.12
C GLY A 105 18.80 17.83 -30.72
N LEU A 106 19.07 18.97 -30.07
CA LEU A 106 18.53 19.31 -28.76
C LEU A 106 17.44 20.39 -28.93
N ARG A 107 16.29 20.17 -28.33
CA ARG A 107 15.21 21.14 -28.22
C ARG A 107 14.88 21.34 -26.75
N GLU A 108 14.60 22.56 -26.35
CA GLU A 108 14.25 22.88 -24.98
C GLU A 108 13.11 23.89 -24.93
N GLY A 109 12.43 23.95 -23.80
CA GLY A 109 11.34 24.88 -23.60
C GLY A 109 10.66 24.72 -22.25
N GLY A 110 9.48 25.32 -22.16
CA GLY A 110 8.64 25.21 -20.96
C GLY A 110 7.16 25.15 -21.28
N PHE A 111 6.41 24.58 -20.35
CA PHE A 111 4.96 24.64 -20.29
C PHE A 111 4.53 25.43 -19.05
N GLU A 112 3.33 26.00 -19.08
CA GLU A 112 2.74 26.76 -17.97
C GLU A 112 3.72 27.79 -17.41
N ASP A 113 4.15 28.72 -18.26
CA ASP A 113 5.04 29.83 -17.89
C ASP A 113 6.35 29.40 -17.20
N GLY A 114 6.88 28.24 -17.59
CA GLY A 114 8.16 27.70 -17.10
C GLY A 114 8.05 26.87 -15.83
N ARG A 115 6.83 26.59 -15.33
CA ARG A 115 6.60 25.64 -14.24
C ARG A 115 7.12 24.24 -14.57
N TYR A 116 6.89 23.80 -15.80
CA TYR A 116 7.43 22.56 -16.33
C TYR A 116 8.47 22.92 -17.38
N ARG A 117 9.75 22.63 -17.10
CA ARG A 117 10.85 22.82 -18.05
C ARG A 117 11.15 21.50 -18.70
N TRP A 118 11.42 21.50 -20.00
CA TRP A 118 11.69 20.27 -20.72
C TRP A 118 12.88 20.40 -21.66
N VAL A 119 13.52 19.26 -21.88
CA VAL A 119 14.62 19.08 -22.81
C VAL A 119 14.37 17.80 -23.60
N LEU A 120 14.32 17.91 -24.91
CA LEU A 120 14.15 16.83 -25.87
C LEU A 120 15.45 16.65 -26.64
N GLN A 121 16.05 15.47 -26.55
CA GLN A 121 17.17 15.07 -27.36
C GLN A 121 16.69 14.09 -28.43
N VAL A 122 17.07 14.35 -29.68
CA VAL A 122 16.77 13.50 -30.84
C VAL A 122 18.08 13.05 -31.46
N GLU A 123 18.26 11.76 -31.62
CA GLU A 123 19.46 11.16 -32.20
C GLU A 123 19.11 9.97 -33.10
N PRO A 124 19.89 9.70 -34.17
CA PRO A 124 19.70 8.48 -34.95
C PRO A 124 19.89 7.25 -34.06
N TYR A 125 18.93 6.32 -34.12
CA TYR A 125 19.04 5.06 -33.40
C TYR A 125 19.90 4.08 -34.22
N VAL A 126 20.95 3.57 -33.60
CA VAL A 126 21.78 2.51 -34.16
C VAL A 126 21.33 1.18 -33.57
N ASP A 127 20.81 0.29 -34.42
CA ASP A 127 20.42 -1.05 -34.00
C ASP A 127 21.67 -1.87 -33.62
N PRO A 128 21.82 -2.32 -32.36
CA PRO A 128 22.97 -3.10 -31.94
C PRO A 128 23.04 -4.49 -32.58
N ALA A 129 21.94 -5.00 -33.16
CA ALA A 129 21.91 -6.27 -33.87
C ALA A 129 22.35 -6.15 -35.34
N ARG A 130 22.53 -4.93 -35.87
CA ARG A 130 22.93 -4.68 -37.25
C ARG A 130 24.39 -5.11 -37.48
N LEU A 131 24.64 -5.76 -38.61
CA LEU A 131 26.00 -6.10 -39.03
C LEU A 131 26.77 -4.83 -39.47
N PRO A 132 28.06 -4.68 -39.14
CA PRO A 132 28.84 -3.48 -39.44
C PRO A 132 28.86 -3.07 -40.93
N ASP A 133 28.78 -4.05 -41.83
CA ASP A 133 28.87 -3.85 -43.29
C ASP A 133 27.51 -3.88 -44.01
N GLU A 134 26.40 -3.87 -43.26
CA GLU A 134 25.07 -3.90 -43.86
C GLU A 134 24.74 -2.55 -44.54
N PRO A 135 24.50 -2.51 -45.87
CA PRO A 135 24.26 -1.28 -46.60
C PRO A 135 23.12 -0.46 -45.97
N VAL A 136 23.41 0.79 -45.61
CA VAL A 136 22.39 1.73 -45.13
C VAL A 136 21.84 2.45 -46.35
N ASP A 137 20.57 2.22 -46.67
CA ASP A 137 19.87 2.99 -47.68
C ASP A 137 19.67 4.43 -47.18
N PRO A 138 20.29 5.45 -47.82
CA PRO A 138 20.14 6.84 -47.41
C PRO A 138 18.70 7.35 -47.54
N PHE A 139 17.90 6.74 -48.42
CA PHE A 139 16.50 7.10 -48.67
C PHE A 139 15.52 6.15 -47.98
N GLY A 140 16.04 5.12 -47.31
CA GLY A 140 15.27 4.16 -46.54
C GLY A 140 14.78 4.74 -45.21
N PRO A 141 13.75 4.14 -44.60
CA PRO A 141 13.23 4.57 -43.32
C PRO A 141 14.30 4.47 -42.23
N ARG A 142 14.43 5.53 -41.42
CA ARG A 142 15.41 5.62 -40.32
C ARG A 142 14.70 5.63 -38.97
N LEU A 143 15.28 4.93 -38.00
CA LEU A 143 14.83 5.00 -36.61
C LEU A 143 15.52 6.18 -35.91
N MET A 144 14.73 7.02 -35.26
CA MET A 144 15.20 8.09 -34.39
C MET A 144 14.87 7.73 -32.95
N HIS A 145 15.84 7.96 -32.07
CA HIS A 145 15.68 7.87 -30.63
C HIS A 145 15.41 9.26 -30.05
N LEU A 146 14.30 9.38 -29.33
CA LEU A 146 13.86 10.61 -28.69
C LEU A 146 13.88 10.42 -27.18
N VAL A 147 14.68 11.22 -26.49
CA VAL A 147 14.77 11.25 -25.02
C VAL A 147 14.21 12.58 -24.54
N LEU A 148 13.03 12.54 -23.92
CA LEU A 148 12.36 13.71 -23.35
C LEU A 148 12.50 13.69 -21.83
N GLN A 149 13.06 14.77 -21.28
CA GLN A 149 13.14 15.01 -19.86
C GLN A 149 12.28 16.22 -19.50
N VAL A 150 11.37 16.05 -18.54
CA VAL A 150 10.53 17.11 -18.00
C VAL A 150 10.81 17.24 -16.52
N GLN A 151 11.12 18.46 -16.08
CA GLN A 151 11.38 18.78 -14.69
C GLN A 151 10.42 19.87 -14.20
N TRP A 152 9.99 19.76 -12.95
CA TRP A 152 9.17 20.77 -12.28
C TRP A 152 9.71 21.05 -10.89
N GLY A 153 9.19 22.09 -10.24
CA GLY A 153 9.67 22.51 -8.92
C GLY A 153 11.18 22.82 -8.93
N GLU A 154 11.86 22.34 -7.89
CA GLU A 154 13.31 22.48 -7.69
C GLU A 154 14.11 21.42 -8.46
N GLY A 155 13.43 20.55 -9.22
CA GLY A 155 14.06 19.51 -10.00
C GLY A 155 14.67 18.41 -9.14
N GLY A 156 14.09 18.11 -7.97
CA GLY A 156 14.51 16.96 -7.15
C GLY A 156 14.33 15.61 -7.87
N PRO A 157 14.85 14.49 -7.33
CA PRO A 157 14.72 13.17 -7.96
C PRO A 157 13.28 12.72 -8.23
N ARG A 158 12.32 13.22 -7.44
CA ARG A 158 10.88 12.96 -7.61
C ARG A 158 10.18 13.99 -8.49
N GLU A 159 10.85 15.05 -8.89
CA GLU A 159 10.26 16.17 -9.65
C GLU A 159 10.78 16.19 -11.10
N ARG A 160 11.12 15.00 -11.60
CA ARG A 160 11.56 14.78 -12.97
C ARG A 160 10.85 13.57 -13.56
N LEU A 161 10.52 13.67 -14.83
CA LEU A 161 9.97 12.62 -15.66
C LEU A 161 10.89 12.46 -16.86
N ARG A 162 11.27 11.22 -17.18
CA ARG A 162 12.03 10.88 -18.39
C ARG A 162 11.21 9.90 -19.21
N LEU A 163 11.04 10.21 -20.49
CA LEU A 163 10.38 9.37 -21.47
C LEU A 163 11.34 9.12 -22.63
N GLU A 164 11.37 7.88 -23.10
CA GLU A 164 12.17 7.46 -24.25
C GLU A 164 11.24 6.83 -25.26
N THR A 165 11.43 7.20 -26.53
CA THR A 165 10.63 6.66 -27.61
C THR A 165 11.46 6.51 -28.87
N LEU A 166 11.11 5.52 -29.68
CA LEU A 166 11.69 5.29 -31.00
C LEU A 166 10.65 5.68 -32.04
N ARG A 167 11.06 6.48 -33.01
CA ARG A 167 10.19 6.91 -34.12
C ARG A 167 10.82 6.52 -35.44
N LEU A 168 10.04 5.88 -36.30
CA LEU A 168 10.42 5.64 -37.68
C LEU A 168 10.12 6.90 -38.49
N VAL A 169 11.12 7.39 -39.23
CA VAL A 169 11.03 8.56 -40.10
C VAL A 169 11.39 8.12 -41.50
N GLN A 170 10.54 8.41 -42.48
CA GLN A 170 10.90 8.25 -43.88
C GLN A 170 11.60 9.53 -44.33
N PRO A 171 12.82 9.46 -44.87
CA PRO A 171 13.44 10.58 -45.55
C PRO A 171 12.50 11.05 -46.67
N ASP A 172 12.26 12.35 -46.76
CA ASP A 172 11.38 12.86 -47.80
C ASP A 172 12.01 12.63 -49.17
N ALA A 173 11.36 11.83 -50.02
CA ALA A 173 11.86 11.42 -51.33
C ALA A 173 11.75 12.53 -52.40
N ALA A 174 11.34 13.74 -51.99
CA ALA A 174 10.87 14.80 -52.88
C ALA A 174 11.93 15.51 -53.75
N TRP A 175 13.19 15.06 -53.76
CA TRP A 175 14.28 15.71 -54.51
C TRP A 175 14.95 14.79 -55.56
N GLY A 176 14.15 13.95 -56.23
CA GLY A 176 14.65 12.99 -57.23
C GLY A 176 14.29 13.24 -58.70
N SER A 177 13.51 14.27 -59.03
CA SER A 177 13.15 14.58 -60.43
C SER A 177 13.83 15.86 -60.91
N GLY A 178 15.06 15.71 -61.40
CA GLY A 178 15.80 16.73 -62.15
C GLY A 178 16.53 16.07 -63.31
#